data_AF-A0A6I7PWZ8-F1
#
_entry.id   AF-A0A6I7PWZ8-F1
#
_cell.length_a   1.000
_cell.length_b   1.000
_cell.length_c   1.000
_cell.angle_alpha   90.00
_cell.angle_beta   90.00
_cell.angle_gamma   90.00
#
_symmetry.space_group_name_H-M   'P 1'
#
loop_
_entity.id
_entity.type
_entity.pdbx_description
1 polymer ?
#
loop_
_entity_poly.entity_id
_entity_poly.type
_entity_poly.pdbx_seq_one_letter_code
_entity_poly.pdbx_strand_id
1 'polypeptide(L)'
;MHLLRASLPVGGRSLTLYEEVHPQQKLNNAAVHRRFLQRLATLLPAGVAPIVIADAGFKVPFHREVESLGWRWVGRVRGRVKSRWTSCKRIFMRATAAPTALGEGDWVRSNPLRAVFVLVRKWLVRLCAQRMQIEQRPSRHQTNGLRAIMTPCSSTAPAGDEFVGIPQGQRAFP
;
A
#
# COMPACT_ATOMS: atom_id res chain seq x y z
N MET A 1 -14.98 6.03 -16.08
CA MET A 1 -15.38 4.99 -15.11
C MET A 1 -14.16 4.67 -14.26
N HIS A 2 -14.34 4.27 -13.01
CA HIS A 2 -13.28 3.82 -12.11
C HIS A 2 -13.70 2.54 -11.39
N LEU A 3 -12.71 1.75 -10.95
CA LEU A 3 -12.89 0.47 -10.29
C LEU A 3 -12.51 0.58 -8.81
N LEU A 4 -13.37 0.10 -7.92
CA LEU A 4 -13.03 -0.22 -6.54
C LEU A 4 -12.88 -1.74 -6.43
N ARG A 5 -11.75 -2.19 -5.87
CA ARG A 5 -11.40 -3.61 -5.74
C ARG A 5 -10.87 -3.88 -4.34
N ALA A 6 -11.42 -4.89 -3.70
CA ALA A 6 -10.88 -5.49 -2.48
C ALA A 6 -10.23 -6.83 -2.86
N SER A 7 -9.02 -7.05 -2.38
CA SER A 7 -8.28 -8.28 -2.66
C SER A 7 -7.50 -8.73 -1.44
N LEU A 8 -7.37 -10.05 -1.31
CA LEU A 8 -6.62 -10.71 -0.26
C LEU A 8 -5.27 -11.19 -0.83
N PRO A 9 -4.13 -10.86 -0.21
CA PRO A 9 -2.85 -11.46 -0.57
C PRO A 9 -2.81 -12.93 -0.12
N VAL A 10 -2.61 -13.86 -1.05
CA VAL A 10 -2.54 -15.30 -0.80
C VAL A 10 -1.37 -15.88 -1.59
N GLY A 11 -0.36 -16.41 -0.91
CA GLY A 11 0.78 -17.11 -1.54
C GLY A 11 1.52 -16.27 -2.60
N GLY A 12 1.69 -14.96 -2.36
CA GLY A 12 2.33 -14.04 -3.32
C GLY A 12 1.44 -13.62 -4.50
N ARG A 13 0.18 -14.04 -4.52
CA ARG A 13 -0.83 -13.63 -5.51
C ARG A 13 -1.91 -12.79 -4.84
N SER A 14 -2.67 -12.06 -5.66
CA SER A 14 -3.82 -11.28 -5.21
C SER A 14 -5.10 -12.02 -5.57
N LEU A 15 -5.90 -12.41 -4.59
CA LEU A 15 -7.22 -12.99 -4.77
C LEU A 15 -8.27 -11.87 -4.64
N THR A 16 -8.99 -11.55 -5.72
CA THR A 16 -10.12 -10.61 -5.64
C THR A 16 -11.21 -11.21 -4.75
N LEU A 17 -11.67 -10.41 -3.78
CA LEU A 17 -12.86 -10.74 -2.97
C LEU A 17 -14.11 -10.03 -3.50
N TYR A 18 -13.96 -8.75 -3.88
CA TYR A 18 -15.10 -7.94 -4.29
C TYR A 18 -14.70 -6.75 -5.15
N GLU A 19 -15.54 -6.40 -6.13
CA GLU A 19 -15.31 -5.33 -7.11
C GLU A 19 -16.59 -4.56 -7.43
N GLU A 20 -16.47 -3.24 -7.60
CA GLU A 20 -17.52 -2.36 -8.11
C GLU A 20 -16.96 -1.37 -9.13
N VAL A 21 -17.70 -1.14 -10.22
CA VAL A 21 -17.37 -0.11 -11.23
C VAL A 21 -18.31 1.09 -11.06
N HIS A 22 -17.73 2.29 -11.02
CA HIS A 22 -18.45 3.54 -10.78
C HIS A 22 -18.14 4.61 -11.84
N PRO A 23 -19.08 5.51 -12.13
CA PRO A 23 -18.82 6.71 -12.93
C PRO A 23 -17.67 7.55 -12.36
N GLN A 24 -16.94 8.25 -13.23
CA GLN A 24 -15.80 9.07 -12.79
C GLN A 24 -16.21 10.17 -11.81
N GLN A 25 -17.45 10.66 -11.93
CA GLN A 25 -18.07 11.66 -11.05
C GLN A 25 -18.20 11.19 -9.60
N LYS A 26 -18.15 9.88 -9.36
CA LYS A 26 -18.22 9.28 -8.02
C LYS A 26 -16.84 8.93 -7.45
N LEU A 27 -15.75 9.33 -8.11
CA LEU A 27 -14.40 9.11 -7.61
C LEU A 27 -14.24 9.74 -6.21
N ASN A 28 -13.70 8.99 -5.27
CA ASN A 28 -13.51 9.40 -3.87
C ASN A 28 -14.80 9.79 -3.12
N ASN A 29 -15.97 9.32 -3.59
CA ASN A 29 -17.23 9.59 -2.93
C ASN A 29 -17.37 8.75 -1.64
N ALA A 30 -17.57 9.41 -0.50
CA ALA A 30 -17.64 8.75 0.81
C ALA A 30 -18.81 7.77 0.94
N ALA A 31 -19.97 8.06 0.34
CA ALA A 31 -21.13 7.16 0.39
C ALA A 31 -20.88 5.88 -0.42
N VAL A 32 -20.20 6.00 -1.57
CA VAL A 32 -19.79 4.84 -2.38
C VAL A 32 -18.82 3.97 -1.60
N HIS A 33 -17.81 4.58 -0.99
CA HIS A 33 -16.83 3.89 -0.15
C HIS A 33 -17.47 3.17 1.04
N ARG A 34 -18.43 3.81 1.73
CA ARG A 34 -19.17 3.23 2.83
C ARG A 34 -19.97 2.01 2.38
N ARG A 35 -20.74 2.13 1.31
CA ARG A 35 -21.53 1.01 0.77
C ARG A 35 -20.62 -0.14 0.35
N PHE A 36 -19.48 0.16 -0.27
CA PHE A 36 -18.48 -0.84 -0.65
C PHE A 36 -17.98 -1.63 0.57
N LEU A 37 -17.61 -0.94 1.66
CA LEU A 37 -17.15 -1.59 2.90
C LEU A 37 -18.25 -2.40 3.58
N GLN A 38 -19.47 -1.90 3.63
CA GLN A 38 -20.62 -2.62 4.16
C GLN A 38 -20.89 -3.90 3.36
N ARG A 39 -20.83 -3.82 2.02
CA ARG A 39 -21.00 -5.00 1.17
C ARG A 39 -19.86 -5.99 1.37
N LEU A 40 -18.62 -5.51 1.44
CA LEU A 40 -17.47 -6.36 1.74
C LEU A 40 -17.63 -7.08 3.09
N ALA A 41 -18.15 -6.40 4.13
CA ALA A 41 -18.38 -7.01 5.44
C ALA A 41 -19.39 -8.17 5.38
N THR A 42 -20.40 -8.10 4.51
CA THR A 42 -21.36 -9.21 4.31
C THR A 42 -20.76 -10.42 3.59
N LEU A 43 -19.65 -10.25 2.88
CA LEU A 43 -18.96 -11.34 2.16
C LEU A 43 -17.90 -12.03 3.02
N LEU A 44 -17.44 -11.37 4.09
CA LEU A 44 -16.47 -11.95 5.01
C LEU A 44 -17.17 -12.87 6.01
N PRO A 45 -16.50 -13.95 6.46
CA PRO A 45 -17.02 -14.79 7.53
C PRO A 45 -17.31 -13.99 8.80
N ALA A 46 -18.34 -14.41 9.54
CA ALA A 46 -18.70 -13.77 10.79
C ALA A 46 -17.53 -13.79 11.79
N GLY A 47 -17.36 -12.68 12.52
CA GLY A 47 -16.31 -12.53 13.55
C GLY A 47 -14.92 -12.18 13.00
N VAL A 48 -14.74 -12.01 11.70
CA VAL A 48 -13.46 -11.58 11.11
C VAL A 48 -13.34 -10.05 11.15
N ALA A 49 -12.19 -9.57 11.66
CA ALA A 49 -11.81 -8.15 11.67
C ALA A 49 -10.53 -7.94 10.86
N PRO A 50 -10.62 -7.74 9.52
CA PRO A 50 -9.45 -7.61 8.65
C PRO A 50 -8.64 -6.33 8.92
N ILE A 51 -7.40 -6.34 8.44
CA ILE A 51 -6.57 -5.14 8.30
C ILE A 51 -6.65 -4.67 6.85
N VAL A 52 -7.27 -3.51 6.62
CA VAL A 52 -7.44 -2.92 5.29
C VAL A 52 -6.20 -2.11 4.90
N ILE A 53 -5.53 -2.49 3.81
CA ILE A 53 -4.42 -1.70 3.24
C ILE A 53 -4.98 -0.84 2.10
N ALA A 54 -4.84 0.49 2.21
CA ALA A 54 -5.43 1.43 1.27
C ALA A 54 -4.43 2.50 0.80
N ASP A 55 -4.48 2.84 -0.49
CA ASP A 55 -3.64 3.87 -1.08
C ASP A 55 -4.08 5.30 -0.68
N ALA A 56 -3.25 6.31 -0.95
CA ALA A 56 -3.47 7.71 -0.60
C ALA A 56 -4.69 8.37 -1.27
N GLY A 57 -5.34 7.69 -2.22
CA GLY A 57 -6.64 8.09 -2.76
C GLY A 57 -7.77 7.97 -1.72
N PHE A 58 -7.63 7.05 -0.76
CA PHE A 58 -8.58 6.87 0.33
C PHE A 58 -8.27 7.85 1.46
N LYS A 59 -9.24 8.72 1.76
CA LYS A 59 -9.11 9.80 2.74
C LYS A 59 -9.67 9.39 4.10
N VAL A 60 -9.45 10.22 5.12
CA VAL A 60 -9.94 10.04 6.49
C VAL A 60 -11.36 9.46 6.61
N PRO A 61 -12.39 9.92 5.86
CA PRO A 61 -13.73 9.34 5.95
C PRO A 61 -13.79 7.83 5.65
N PHE A 62 -12.97 7.34 4.71
CA PHE A 62 -12.87 5.91 4.42
C PHE A 62 -12.32 5.14 5.63
N HIS A 63 -11.23 5.62 6.22
CA HIS A 63 -10.60 4.96 7.36
C HIS A 63 -11.48 4.96 8.61
N ARG A 64 -12.25 6.03 8.84
CA ARG A 64 -13.26 6.08 9.92
C ARG A 64 -14.36 5.04 9.72
N GLU A 65 -14.79 4.82 8.49
CA GLU A 65 -15.77 3.76 8.21
C GLU A 65 -15.18 2.37 8.48
N VAL A 66 -13.92 2.14 8.12
CA VAL A 66 -13.20 0.90 8.48
C VAL A 66 -13.18 0.70 10.00
N GLU A 67 -12.84 1.74 10.77
CA GLU A 67 -12.86 1.69 12.25
C GLU A 67 -14.28 1.42 12.79
N SER A 68 -15.32 1.98 12.16
CA SER A 68 -16.71 1.77 12.58
C SER A 68 -17.19 0.32 12.40
N LEU A 69 -16.54 -0.44 11.51
CA LEU A 69 -16.77 -1.88 11.33
C LEU A 69 -15.96 -2.74 12.34
N GLY A 70 -15.20 -2.10 13.23
CA GLY A 70 -14.28 -2.78 14.14
C GLY A 70 -13.02 -3.32 13.44
N TRP A 71 -12.74 -2.84 12.23
CA TRP A 71 -11.59 -3.27 11.44
C TRP A 71 -10.40 -2.36 11.67
N ARG A 72 -9.21 -2.84 11.28
CA ARG A 72 -7.96 -2.08 11.34
C ARG A 72 -7.56 -1.64 9.95
N TRP A 73 -6.65 -0.67 9.84
CA TRP A 73 -6.23 -0.16 8.55
C TRP A 73 -4.75 0.23 8.51
N VAL A 74 -4.22 0.27 7.29
CA VAL A 74 -2.88 0.73 6.95
C VAL A 74 -3.06 1.62 5.74
N GLY A 75 -2.84 2.92 5.91
CA GLY A 75 -3.14 3.93 4.90
C GLY A 75 -1.88 4.62 4.40
N ARG A 76 -1.77 4.86 3.09
CA ARG A 76 -0.68 5.69 2.57
C ARG A 76 -1.00 7.17 2.73
N VAL A 77 -0.08 7.93 3.33
CA VAL A 77 -0.23 9.38 3.52
C VAL A 77 0.49 10.14 2.40
N ARG A 78 -0.19 11.14 1.82
CA ARG A 78 0.41 12.14 0.94
C ARG A 78 0.06 13.55 1.44
N GLY A 79 0.94 14.52 1.21
CA GLY A 79 0.72 15.92 1.57
C GLY A 79 1.52 16.39 2.79
N ARG A 80 0.85 16.86 3.84
CA ARG A 80 1.47 17.36 5.08
C ARG A 80 0.90 16.59 6.27
N VAL A 81 1.76 16.09 7.17
CA VAL A 81 1.37 15.29 8.36
C VAL A 81 1.78 16.02 9.63
N LYS A 82 1.03 15.81 10.72
CA LYS A 82 1.19 16.55 11.97
C LYS A 82 2.12 15.91 13.01
N SER A 83 3.03 15.00 12.65
CA SER A 83 4.23 14.82 13.46
C SER A 83 5.15 16.03 13.19
N ARG A 84 4.82 17.20 13.79
CA ARG A 84 5.47 18.54 13.60
C ARG A 84 5.08 19.37 12.37
N TRP A 85 3.91 19.17 11.77
CA TRP A 85 3.43 19.90 10.56
C TRP A 85 4.45 19.94 9.42
N THR A 86 5.29 18.93 9.34
CA THR A 86 6.36 18.90 8.35
C THR A 86 5.81 18.30 7.07
N SER A 87 6.17 18.88 5.93
CA SER A 87 5.81 18.32 4.62
C SER A 87 6.24 16.86 4.54
N CYS A 88 5.36 15.96 4.05
CA CYS A 88 5.73 14.56 3.77
C CYS A 88 7.03 14.50 2.97
N LYS A 89 7.18 15.39 1.98
CA LYS A 89 8.38 15.49 1.14
C LYS A 89 9.65 15.71 1.96
N ARG A 90 9.59 16.59 2.96
CA ARG A 90 10.76 16.91 3.79
C ARG A 90 11.09 15.76 4.74
N ILE A 91 10.08 15.12 5.32
CA ILE A 91 10.26 13.95 6.18
C ILE A 91 10.80 12.76 5.35
N PHE A 92 10.30 12.59 4.12
CA PHE A 92 10.71 11.50 3.21
C PHE A 92 12.18 11.54 2.81
N MET A 93 12.81 12.73 2.76
CA MET A 93 14.25 12.81 2.49
C MET A 93 15.08 12.02 3.51
N ARG A 94 14.53 11.79 4.71
CA ARG A 94 15.15 10.99 5.78
C ARG A 94 14.73 9.52 5.77
N ALA A 95 13.84 9.11 4.85
CA ALA A 95 13.35 7.75 4.79
C ALA A 95 14.49 6.80 4.44
N THR A 96 14.60 5.69 5.15
CA THR A 96 15.54 4.62 4.86
C THR A 96 14.79 3.34 4.48
N ALA A 97 15.55 2.34 4.02
CA ALA A 97 15.10 0.98 3.82
C ALA A 97 14.28 0.42 5.00
N ALA A 98 14.76 0.70 6.21
CA ALA A 98 14.21 0.19 7.42
C ALA A 98 13.00 1.04 7.85
N PRO A 99 11.85 0.42 8.17
CA PRO A 99 10.71 1.15 8.72
C PRO A 99 11.13 1.89 10.00
N THR A 100 10.91 3.20 10.03
CA THR A 100 11.22 4.06 11.17
C THR A 100 9.92 4.62 11.75
N ALA A 101 9.63 4.32 13.02
CA ALA A 101 8.48 4.89 13.71
C ALA A 101 8.69 6.39 13.96
N LEU A 102 7.75 7.21 13.52
CA LEU A 102 7.72 8.66 13.78
C LEU A 102 6.87 9.03 15.00
N GLY A 103 6.16 8.04 15.56
CA GLY A 103 5.25 8.22 16.69
C GLY A 103 3.84 8.54 16.25
N GLU A 104 3.02 8.93 17.22
CA GLU A 104 1.61 9.24 17.00
C GLU A 104 1.42 10.67 16.46
N GLY A 105 0.34 10.87 15.72
CA GLY A 105 -0.16 12.21 15.43
C GLY A 105 -1.47 12.21 14.63
N ASP A 106 -1.87 13.41 14.21
CA ASP A 106 -3.07 13.61 13.41
C ASP A 106 -2.77 13.55 11.92
N TRP A 107 -3.57 12.80 11.16
CA TRP A 107 -3.47 12.75 9.69
C TRP A 107 -3.89 14.08 9.04
N VAL A 108 -5.04 14.66 9.43
CA VAL A 108 -5.62 15.88 8.82
C VAL A 108 -5.95 16.94 9.88
N ARG A 109 -5.86 18.23 9.53
CA ARG A 109 -6.11 19.36 10.46
C ARG A 109 -7.56 19.52 10.88
N SER A 110 -8.47 19.57 9.91
CA SER A 110 -9.87 19.93 10.11
C SER A 110 -10.73 18.77 10.62
N ASN A 111 -10.31 17.54 10.33
CA ASN A 111 -10.94 16.31 10.81
C ASN A 111 -9.82 15.34 11.23
N PRO A 112 -9.28 15.49 12.45
CA PRO A 112 -8.15 14.70 12.90
C PRO A 112 -8.53 13.22 12.94
N LEU A 113 -7.65 12.39 12.38
CA LEU A 113 -7.65 10.95 12.53
C LEU A 113 -6.31 10.58 13.13
N ARG A 114 -6.32 10.05 14.35
CA ARG A 114 -5.11 9.76 15.10
C ARG A 114 -4.51 8.45 14.63
N ALA A 115 -3.23 8.47 14.31
CA ALA A 115 -2.52 7.32 13.76
C ALA A 115 -1.07 7.27 14.24
N VAL A 116 -0.46 6.09 14.23
CA VAL A 116 0.99 5.92 14.28
C VAL A 116 1.52 6.12 12.87
N PHE A 117 2.54 6.96 12.73
CA PHE A 117 3.21 7.16 11.45
C PHE A 117 4.49 6.35 11.37
N VAL A 118 4.64 5.63 10.26
CA VAL A 118 5.87 4.90 9.93
C VAL A 118 6.43 5.44 8.62
N LEU A 119 7.72 5.76 8.67
CA LEU A 119 8.50 6.20 7.53
C LEU A 119 9.25 5.01 6.94
N VAL A 120 9.05 4.75 5.66
CA VAL A 120 9.78 3.69 4.96
C VAL A 120 10.08 4.15 3.54
N ARG A 121 11.30 3.88 3.08
CA ARG A 121 11.69 4.03 1.69
C ARG A 121 11.41 2.71 1.00
N LYS A 122 10.51 2.72 0.03
CA LYS A 122 10.34 1.59 -0.88
C LYS A 122 11.67 1.34 -1.58
N TRP A 123 12.25 0.17 -1.39
CA TRP A 123 13.20 -0.32 -2.38
C TRP A 123 12.38 -0.62 -3.62
N LEU A 124 12.79 -0.05 -4.75
CA LEU A 124 12.58 -0.77 -6.00
C LEU A 124 13.27 -2.12 -5.77
N VAL A 125 12.48 -3.14 -5.39
CA VAL A 125 12.74 -4.47 -5.91
C VAL A 125 12.84 -4.19 -7.38
N ARG A 126 14.07 -4.16 -7.91
CA ARG A 126 14.23 -4.23 -9.35
C ARG A 126 13.32 -5.40 -9.68
N LEU A 127 12.32 -5.17 -10.52
CA LEU A 127 12.06 -6.17 -11.50
C LEU A 127 13.43 -6.34 -12.19
N CYS A 128 14.32 -7.17 -11.61
CA CYS A 128 14.80 -8.30 -12.36
C CYS A 128 13.52 -8.88 -12.92
N ALA A 129 13.10 -8.33 -14.05
CA ALA A 129 12.62 -9.13 -15.12
C ALA A 129 13.68 -10.25 -15.21
N GLN A 130 13.47 -11.31 -14.43
CA GLN A 130 13.22 -12.59 -15.06
C GLN A 130 12.21 -12.28 -16.14
N ARG A 131 12.78 -11.83 -17.26
CA ARG A 131 12.34 -12.12 -18.59
C ARG A 131 12.08 -13.62 -18.48
N MET A 132 10.85 -14.00 -18.15
CA MET A 132 10.32 -15.27 -18.59
C MET A 132 10.33 -15.11 -20.11
N GLN A 133 11.51 -15.30 -20.70
CA GLN A 133 11.57 -15.83 -22.04
C GLN A 133 10.84 -17.14 -21.89
N ILE A 134 9.66 -17.19 -22.49
CA ILE A 134 9.03 -18.44 -22.85
C ILE A 134 10.16 -19.29 -23.43
N GLU A 135 10.46 -20.37 -22.73
CA GLU A 135 11.49 -21.33 -23.06
C GLU A 135 11.08 -21.98 -24.38
N GLN A 136 11.53 -21.44 -25.51
CA GLN A 136 11.54 -22.17 -26.75
C GLN A 136 12.80 -23.05 -26.73
N ARG A 137 12.55 -24.35 -26.55
CA ARG A 137 13.50 -25.47 -26.68
C ARG A 137 14.63 -25.15 -27.67
N PRO A 138 15.91 -25.23 -27.27
CA PRO A 138 16.99 -25.20 -28.24
C PRO A 138 17.09 -26.56 -28.95
N SER A 139 17.03 -26.51 -30.28
CA SER A 139 17.54 -27.58 -31.14
C SER A 139 19.07 -27.63 -31.03
N ARG A 140 19.60 -28.85 -31.19
CA ARG A 140 21.01 -29.25 -31.10
C ARG A 140 21.95 -28.34 -31.90
N HIS A 141 22.98 -27.77 -31.26
CA HIS A 141 24.41 -27.99 -31.56
C HIS A 141 25.33 -26.93 -30.92
N GLN A 142 26.42 -27.43 -30.32
CA GLN A 142 27.76 -26.81 -30.16
C GLN A 142 28.02 -25.69 -29.12
N THR A 143 28.71 -26.14 -28.07
CA THR A 143 30.03 -25.72 -27.54
C THR A 143 30.34 -24.28 -27.11
N ASN A 144 30.93 -24.27 -25.90
CA ASN A 144 31.94 -23.37 -25.33
C ASN A 144 31.46 -22.17 -24.51
N GLY A 145 32.04 -22.12 -23.31
CA GLY A 145 31.58 -21.33 -22.19
C GLY A 145 32.01 -19.88 -22.21
N LEU A 146 31.42 -19.12 -21.29
CA LEU A 146 31.97 -17.89 -20.74
C LEU A 146 31.29 -17.62 -19.40
N ARG A 147 32.10 -17.52 -18.34
CA ARG A 147 31.68 -17.00 -17.03
C ARG A 147 31.38 -15.52 -17.19
N ALA A 148 30.16 -15.09 -16.85
CA ALA A 148 29.85 -13.67 -16.71
C ALA A 148 30.06 -13.24 -15.25
N ILE A 149 31.09 -12.45 -15.03
CA ILE A 149 31.29 -11.65 -13.81
C ILE A 149 30.32 -10.47 -13.90
N MET A 150 29.43 -10.29 -12.94
CA MET A 150 28.59 -9.09 -12.85
C MET A 150 28.97 -8.27 -11.62
N THR A 151 29.72 -7.19 -11.87
CA THR A 151 29.91 -6.07 -10.95
C THR A 151 28.63 -5.24 -10.89
N PRO A 152 28.14 -4.81 -9.72
CA PRO A 152 26.97 -3.92 -9.67
C PRO A 152 27.39 -2.46 -9.94
N CYS A 153 26.88 -1.92 -11.04
CA CYS A 153 26.95 -0.50 -11.40
C CYS A 153 26.02 0.34 -10.51
N SER A 154 26.58 1.43 -9.98
CA SER A 154 25.98 2.49 -9.19
C SER A 154 25.31 3.55 -10.07
N SER A 155 24.03 3.89 -9.85
CA SER A 155 23.49 5.28 -9.87
C SER A 155 21.94 5.36 -9.97
N THR A 156 21.35 6.02 -8.97
CA THR A 156 20.38 7.14 -8.96
C THR A 156 19.27 7.33 -10.04
N ALA A 157 17.99 7.31 -9.61
CA ALA A 157 16.93 8.36 -9.79
C ALA A 157 15.50 7.81 -9.45
N PRO A 158 14.51 8.65 -9.04
CA PRO A 158 13.48 8.27 -8.06
C PRO A 158 12.07 7.99 -8.62
N ALA A 159 11.30 7.14 -7.92
CA ALA A 159 9.84 7.10 -8.03
C ALA A 159 9.18 6.63 -6.72
N GLY A 160 8.39 7.52 -6.10
CA GLY A 160 7.31 7.17 -5.15
C GLY A 160 7.54 7.50 -3.67
N ASP A 161 6.78 8.48 -3.18
CA ASP A 161 6.68 8.84 -1.75
C ASP A 161 5.78 7.83 -0.99
N GLU A 162 6.27 7.27 0.12
CA GLU A 162 5.52 6.31 0.95
C GLU A 162 5.60 6.66 2.45
N PHE A 163 4.42 6.82 3.07
CA PHE A 163 4.20 7.05 4.49
C PHE A 163 3.03 6.20 4.91
N VAL A 164 3.11 5.51 6.04
CA VAL A 164 2.06 4.61 6.50
C VAL A 164 1.45 5.14 7.79
N GLY A 165 0.12 5.30 7.81
CA GLY A 165 -0.67 5.52 9.03
C GLY A 165 -1.27 4.20 9.52
N ILE A 166 -1.22 3.96 10.83
CA ILE A 166 -1.79 2.79 11.52
C ILE A 166 -2.70 3.31 12.65
N PRO A 167 -3.91 2.75 12.89
CA PRO A 167 -4.79 3.20 13.97
C PRO A 167 -4.15 3.07 15.36
N GLN A 168 -4.59 3.91 16.30
CA GLN A 168 -4.18 3.84 17.71
C GLN A 168 -4.99 2.82 18.50
N GLY A 169 -4.35 2.16 19.48
CA GLY A 169 -5.03 1.44 20.55
C GLY A 169 -5.41 -0.01 20.23
N GLN A 170 -4.41 -0.88 20.02
CA GLN A 170 -4.36 -2.28 20.46
C GLN A 170 -3.03 -2.87 19.95
N ARG A 171 -2.38 -3.70 20.79
CA ARG A 171 -0.97 -4.15 20.70
C ARG A 171 -0.45 -4.39 19.28
N ALA A 172 0.82 -4.03 19.11
CA ALA A 172 1.65 -4.34 17.96
C ALA A 172 1.42 -5.79 17.47
N PHE A 173 1.44 -5.94 16.16
CA PHE A 173 1.39 -7.19 15.41
C PHE A 173 2.02 -8.37 16.18
N PRO A 174 1.32 -9.52 16.31
CA PRO A 174 1.97 -10.74 16.76
C PRO A 174 3.07 -11.18 15.77
#